data_AF-A0A9D4TIF1-F1
#
_entry.id   AF-A0A9D4TIF1-F1
#
_cell.length_a   1.000
_cell.length_b   1.000
_cell.length_c   1.000
_cell.angle_alpha   90.00
_cell.angle_beta   90.00
_cell.angle_gamma   90.00
#
_symmetry.space_group_name_H-M   'P 1'
#
loop_
_entity.id
_entity.type
_entity.pdbx_description
1 polymer ?
#
loop_
_entity_poly.entity_id
_entity_poly.type
_entity_poly.pdbx_seq_one_letter_code
_entity_poly.pdbx_strand_id
1 'polypeptide(L)'
;MYVCSTQYSPLAPDPLPPGPRVTNPAAPVLRLLLRSFNAALAALSLLLIGCAIWMWRSYRHGGSAPPPAAETVLLLRAGEVASLAGAFLQQAVAKFPWFIQLLGLLGVYCFCTAMCGLSGVKRERRNNLAAFIALLALLVLAEAGATLLLLTDNSWRDRIPDDPSGWWRWALDELDAKPRAARLTAVSLLVAELVVLAAACWLHGIYTAAYEAWLDDREEQSERAREVLARAVVQTYGSGAPWSSRLRNKYGLEASTIEATTVAARQAAALRGDGPSFV
;
A
#
# COMPACT_ATOMS: atom_id res chain seq x y z
N MET A 1 -22.33 51.51 27.11
CA MET A 1 -22.17 50.51 26.02
C MET A 1 -20.71 50.45 25.65
N TYR A 2 -19.99 49.43 26.14
CA TYR A 2 -18.60 49.20 25.71
C TYR A 2 -18.62 48.23 24.53
N VAL A 3 -18.21 48.73 23.37
CA VAL A 3 -18.00 47.92 22.17
C VAL A 3 -16.70 47.15 22.40
N CYS A 4 -16.81 45.83 22.51
CA CYS A 4 -15.68 44.92 22.60
C CYS A 4 -15.02 44.85 21.22
N SER A 5 -13.99 45.66 21.01
CA SER A 5 -13.10 45.57 19.85
C SER A 5 -12.24 44.31 20.00
N THR A 6 -12.58 43.23 19.31
CA THR A 6 -11.70 42.07 19.18
C THR A 6 -10.47 42.49 18.38
N GLN A 7 -9.38 42.79 19.10
CA GLN A 7 -8.04 42.94 18.54
C GLN A 7 -7.67 41.65 17.81
N TYR A 8 -7.63 41.71 16.48
CA TYR A 8 -6.92 40.74 15.66
C TYR A 8 -5.44 40.78 16.06
N SER A 9 -4.97 39.74 16.74
CA SER A 9 -3.56 39.57 17.07
C SER A 9 -2.88 38.86 15.88
N PRO A 10 -2.05 39.54 15.08
CA PRO A 10 -1.54 39.00 13.81
C PRO A 10 -0.40 37.97 13.96
N LEU A 11 -0.22 37.40 15.15
CA LEU A 11 0.93 36.56 15.49
C LEU A 11 0.58 35.26 16.23
N ALA A 12 -0.71 34.92 16.36
CA ALA A 12 -1.05 33.55 16.75
C ALA A 12 -0.79 32.65 15.53
N PRO A 13 0.06 31.60 15.64
CA PRO A 13 0.13 30.59 14.59
C PRO A 13 -1.27 30.03 14.44
N ASP A 14 -1.86 30.20 13.26
CA ASP A 14 -3.19 29.70 12.97
C ASP A 14 -3.24 28.22 13.40
N PRO A 15 -4.27 27.80 14.16
CA PRO A 15 -4.46 26.39 14.46
C PRO A 15 -4.42 25.65 13.14
N LEU A 16 -3.51 24.66 13.04
CA LEU A 16 -3.34 23.86 11.83
C LEU A 16 -4.72 23.49 11.29
N PRO A 17 -5.02 23.79 10.02
CA PRO A 17 -6.35 23.58 9.49
C PRO A 17 -6.76 22.13 9.74
N PRO A 18 -8.02 21.89 10.15
CA PRO A 18 -8.48 20.56 10.46
C PRO A 18 -8.20 19.63 9.28
N GLY A 19 -7.68 18.43 9.56
CA GLY A 19 -7.37 17.44 8.54
C GLY A 19 -8.60 17.05 7.70
N PRO A 20 -8.39 16.34 6.58
CA PRO A 20 -9.46 15.95 5.66
C PRO A 20 -10.60 15.26 6.41
N ARG A 21 -11.83 15.78 6.26
CA ARG A 21 -13.01 15.25 6.96
C ARG A 21 -13.70 14.22 6.08
N VAL A 22 -13.85 13.01 6.59
CA VAL A 22 -14.60 11.95 5.92
C VAL A 22 -16.07 12.03 6.31
N THR A 23 -16.93 12.42 5.38
CA THR A 23 -18.39 12.58 5.61
C THR A 23 -19.21 11.35 5.22
N ASN A 24 -18.58 10.34 4.62
CA ASN A 24 -19.28 9.17 4.07
C ASN A 24 -19.73 8.21 5.20
N PRO A 25 -21.03 7.86 5.29
CA PRO A 25 -21.56 6.98 6.35
C PRO A 25 -21.06 5.52 6.25
N ALA A 26 -20.52 5.10 5.09
CA ALA A 26 -19.95 3.76 4.93
C ALA A 26 -18.54 3.63 5.55
N ALA A 27 -17.83 4.74 5.76
CA ALA A 27 -16.47 4.75 6.29
C ALA A 27 -16.32 4.01 7.63
N PRO A 28 -17.16 4.20 8.66
CA PRO A 28 -17.03 3.46 9.93
C PRO A 28 -17.20 1.95 9.76
N VAL A 29 -18.13 1.49 8.91
CA VAL A 29 -18.38 0.07 8.68
C VAL A 29 -17.20 -0.58 7.95
N LEU A 30 -16.70 0.07 6.90
CA LEU A 30 -15.53 -0.36 6.15
C LEU A 30 -14.29 -0.45 7.06
N ARG A 31 -14.07 0.55 7.92
CA ARG A 31 -12.98 0.56 8.90
C ARG A 31 -13.08 -0.60 9.89
N LEU A 32 -14.29 -0.92 10.37
CA LEU A 32 -14.52 -2.04 11.28
C LEU A 32 -14.22 -3.37 10.59
N LEU A 33 -14.74 -3.58 9.38
CA LEU A 33 -14.51 -4.78 8.59
C LEU A 33 -13.01 -4.99 8.36
N LEU A 34 -12.32 -3.99 7.82
CA LEU A 34 -10.87 -4.04 7.57
C LEU A 34 -10.07 -4.28 8.84
N ARG A 35 -10.46 -3.68 9.97
CA ARG A 35 -9.78 -3.89 11.25
C ARG A 35 -9.98 -5.32 11.77
N SER A 36 -11.19 -5.86 11.66
CA SER A 36 -11.49 -7.23 12.08
C SER A 36 -10.73 -8.26 11.25
N PHE A 37 -10.73 -8.10 9.92
CA PHE A 37 -10.00 -8.96 9.00
C PHE A 37 -8.49 -8.90 9.26
N ASN A 38 -7.91 -7.69 9.34
CA ASN A 38 -6.48 -7.56 9.59
C ASN A 38 -6.08 -8.07 10.99
N ALA A 39 -6.95 -7.97 12.00
CA ALA A 39 -6.70 -8.58 13.30
C ALA A 39 -6.71 -10.13 13.22
N ALA A 40 -7.66 -10.70 12.47
CA ALA A 40 -7.71 -12.14 12.22
C ALA A 40 -6.47 -12.62 11.43
N LEU A 41 -6.09 -11.89 10.37
CA LEU A 41 -4.89 -12.17 9.58
C LEU A 41 -3.62 -12.07 10.43
N ALA A 42 -3.52 -11.07 11.32
CA ALA A 42 -2.41 -10.94 12.26
C ALA A 42 -2.35 -12.15 13.22
N ALA A 43 -3.48 -12.56 13.79
CA ALA A 43 -3.54 -13.72 14.68
C ALA A 43 -3.16 -15.02 13.95
N LEU A 44 -3.69 -15.24 12.74
CA LEU A 44 -3.37 -16.39 11.90
C LEU A 44 -1.87 -16.40 11.54
N SER A 45 -1.32 -15.25 11.16
CA SER A 45 0.09 -15.14 10.79
C SER A 45 1.04 -15.42 11.97
N LEU A 46 0.70 -14.97 13.18
CA LEU A 46 1.46 -15.31 14.38
C LEU A 46 1.38 -16.81 14.69
N LEU A 47 0.23 -17.43 14.45
CA LEU A 47 0.08 -18.89 14.58
C LEU A 47 0.95 -19.61 13.55
N LEU A 48 0.97 -19.18 12.29
CA LEU A 48 1.83 -19.75 11.25
C LEU A 48 3.32 -19.61 11.58
N ILE A 49 3.75 -18.44 12.06
CA ILE A 49 5.12 -18.21 12.50
C ILE A 49 5.45 -19.11 13.70
N GLY A 50 4.54 -19.22 14.68
CA GLY A 50 4.68 -20.11 15.83
C GLY A 50 4.81 -21.58 15.43
N CYS A 51 3.97 -22.05 14.50
CA CYS A 51 4.04 -23.38 13.92
C CYS A 51 5.35 -23.60 13.18
N ALA A 52 5.83 -22.64 12.39
CA ALA A 52 7.12 -22.72 11.71
C ALA A 52 8.29 -22.83 12.69
N ILE A 53 8.30 -22.01 13.75
CA ILE A 53 9.31 -22.07 14.81
C ILE A 53 9.26 -23.42 15.54
N TRP A 54 8.06 -23.91 15.85
CA TRP A 54 7.88 -25.20 16.51
C TRP A 54 8.36 -26.36 15.64
N MET A 55 7.99 -26.39 14.35
CA MET A 55 8.45 -27.40 13.39
C MET A 55 9.97 -27.34 13.22
N TRP A 56 10.55 -26.15 13.14
CA TRP A 56 12.00 -25.97 13.06
C TRP A 56 12.73 -26.52 14.28
N ARG A 57 12.18 -26.27 15.48
CA ARG A 57 12.71 -26.82 16.73
C ARG A 57 12.60 -28.34 16.76
N SER A 58 11.46 -28.89 16.38
CA SER A 58 11.22 -30.34 16.30
C SER A 58 12.21 -31.01 15.35
N TYR A 59 12.38 -30.45 14.15
CA TYR A 59 13.33 -30.90 13.14
C TYR A 59 14.78 -30.91 13.68
N ARG A 60 15.20 -29.86 14.39
CA ARG A 60 16.56 -29.78 14.97
C ARG A 60 16.81 -30.74 16.12
N HIS A 61 15.78 -31.17 16.84
CA HIS A 61 15.93 -32.03 18.02
C HIS A 61 15.76 -33.52 17.69
N GLY A 62 15.73 -33.89 16.39
CA GLY A 62 15.47 -35.26 15.97
C GLY A 62 14.06 -35.72 16.34
N GLY A 63 13.12 -34.79 16.54
CA GLY A 63 11.72 -35.12 16.71
C GLY A 63 11.27 -35.94 15.52
N SER A 64 10.59 -37.05 15.78
CA SER A 64 10.02 -37.89 14.73
C SER A 64 9.18 -37.02 13.83
N ALA A 65 9.68 -36.78 12.61
CA ALA A 65 8.79 -36.44 11.50
C ALA A 65 7.63 -37.45 11.53
N PRO A 66 6.38 -37.03 11.27
CA PRO A 66 5.28 -37.97 11.18
C PRO A 66 5.72 -39.16 10.29
N PRO A 67 5.54 -40.41 10.75
CA PRO A 67 6.12 -41.56 10.09
C PRO A 67 5.68 -41.55 8.62
N PRO A 68 6.62 -41.70 7.66
CA PRO A 68 6.25 -41.75 6.27
C PRO A 68 5.28 -42.92 6.08
N ALA A 69 4.09 -42.65 5.53
CA ALA A 69 3.26 -43.71 4.99
C ALA A 69 4.14 -44.50 3.99
N ALA A 70 4.36 -45.77 4.30
CA ALA A 70 5.43 -46.58 3.75
C ALA A 70 5.11 -47.05 2.34
N GLU A 71 5.26 -46.20 1.32
CA GLU A 71 5.21 -46.63 -0.09
C GLU A 71 5.56 -45.45 -1.00
N THR A 72 6.83 -45.30 -1.41
CA THR A 72 7.22 -44.53 -2.65
C THR A 72 8.74 -44.41 -2.88
N VAL A 73 9.59 -45.07 -2.09
CA VAL A 73 11.05 -45.04 -2.29
C VAL A 73 11.51 -45.62 -3.65
N LEU A 74 10.62 -46.23 -4.44
CA LEU A 74 10.97 -46.93 -5.69
C LEU A 74 10.68 -46.19 -7.00
N LEU A 75 10.09 -44.98 -7.01
CA LEU A 75 9.69 -44.32 -8.27
C LEU A 75 10.60 -43.17 -8.76
N LEU A 76 11.69 -42.87 -8.05
CA LEU A 76 12.62 -41.78 -8.38
C LEU A 76 13.77 -42.19 -9.30
N ARG A 77 13.49 -43.02 -10.32
CA ARG A 77 14.47 -43.39 -11.36
C ARG A 77 13.87 -43.39 -12.76
N ALA A 78 13.32 -42.26 -13.20
CA ALA A 78 13.15 -41.97 -14.62
C ALA A 78 12.79 -40.49 -14.84
N GLY A 79 13.64 -39.76 -15.58
CA GLY A 79 13.22 -38.50 -16.20
C GLY A 79 14.18 -37.32 -16.03
N GLU A 80 15.41 -37.46 -16.54
CA GLU A 80 16.16 -36.28 -16.98
C GLU A 80 15.44 -35.65 -18.19
N VAL A 81 15.34 -34.31 -18.22
CA VAL A 81 15.90 -33.40 -19.25
C VAL A 81 15.09 -32.09 -19.21
N ALA A 82 15.21 -31.27 -18.15
CA ALA A 82 14.85 -29.84 -18.19
C ALA A 82 15.50 -29.06 -17.04
N SER A 83 16.49 -28.24 -17.39
CA SER A 83 17.12 -27.16 -16.62
C SER A 83 18.22 -27.55 -15.61
N LEU A 84 19.47 -27.25 -15.96
CA LEU A 84 20.62 -27.18 -15.04
C LEU A 84 20.37 -26.23 -13.85
N ALA A 85 19.51 -25.21 -14.03
CA ALA A 85 19.02 -24.37 -12.93
C ALA A 85 18.06 -25.13 -11.98
N GLY A 86 17.19 -25.99 -12.54
CA GLY A 86 16.32 -26.88 -11.78
C GLY A 86 17.11 -27.96 -11.04
N ALA A 87 18.18 -28.49 -11.61
CA ALA A 87 19.05 -29.46 -10.93
C ALA A 87 19.78 -28.84 -9.72
N PHE A 88 20.32 -27.62 -9.84
CA PHE A 88 20.94 -26.90 -8.71
C PHE A 88 19.91 -26.52 -7.63
N LEU A 89 18.73 -26.04 -8.04
CA LEU A 89 17.60 -25.79 -7.13
C LEU A 89 17.16 -27.07 -6.44
N GLN A 90 17.00 -28.19 -7.17
CA GLN A 90 16.63 -29.47 -6.59
C GLN A 90 17.68 -29.98 -5.60
N GLN A 91 18.97 -29.82 -5.89
CA GLN A 91 20.05 -30.25 -4.98
C GLN A 91 20.16 -29.35 -3.74
N ALA A 92 19.89 -28.05 -3.87
CA ALA A 92 19.82 -27.10 -2.77
C ALA A 92 18.57 -27.31 -1.90
N VAL A 93 17.43 -27.58 -2.53
CA VAL A 93 16.12 -27.83 -1.89
C VAL A 93 16.07 -29.21 -1.23
N ALA A 94 16.69 -30.25 -1.79
CA ALA A 94 16.68 -31.60 -1.22
C ALA A 94 17.40 -31.71 0.13
N LYS A 95 18.35 -30.81 0.42
CA LYS A 95 19.07 -30.78 1.71
C LYS A 95 18.49 -29.79 2.71
N PHE A 96 17.52 -28.99 2.30
CA PHE A 96 17.00 -27.88 3.07
C PHE A 96 15.52 -28.11 3.37
N PRO A 97 15.06 -27.97 4.63
CA PRO A 97 13.66 -28.13 4.99
C PRO A 97 12.84 -26.94 4.45
N TRP A 98 12.58 -26.96 3.15
CA TRP A 98 12.04 -25.84 2.39
C TRP A 98 10.60 -25.53 2.80
N PHE A 99 9.82 -26.54 3.16
CA PHE A 99 8.41 -26.38 3.54
C PHE A 99 8.27 -25.53 4.81
N ILE A 100 9.08 -25.81 5.83
CA ILE A 100 9.10 -25.06 7.10
C ILE A 100 9.42 -23.58 6.84
N GLN A 101 10.35 -23.32 5.91
CA GLN A 101 10.82 -21.99 5.59
C GLN A 101 9.80 -21.21 4.76
N LEU A 102 9.16 -21.86 3.78
CA LEU A 102 8.03 -21.25 3.06
C LEU A 102 6.88 -20.91 4.00
N LEU A 103 6.53 -21.79 4.94
CA LEU A 103 5.48 -21.50 5.92
C LEU A 103 5.83 -20.31 6.81
N GLY A 104 7.08 -20.25 7.28
CA GLY A 104 7.58 -19.12 8.07
C GLY A 104 7.57 -17.81 7.27
N LEU A 105 8.06 -17.82 6.03
CA LEU A 105 8.08 -16.66 5.15
C LEU A 105 6.67 -16.17 4.83
N LEU A 106 5.74 -17.09 4.53
CA LEU A 106 4.33 -16.76 4.31
C LEU A 106 3.71 -16.13 5.57
N GLY A 107 3.99 -16.70 6.75
CA GLY A 107 3.57 -16.12 8.02
C GLY A 107 4.08 -14.69 8.22
N VAL A 108 5.38 -14.44 8.00
CA VAL A 108 5.97 -13.09 8.11
C VAL A 108 5.35 -12.13 7.09
N TYR A 109 5.14 -12.58 5.86
CA TYR A 109 4.50 -11.77 4.81
C TYR A 109 3.07 -11.36 5.18
N CYS A 110 2.25 -12.31 5.64
CA CYS A 110 0.89 -12.04 6.10
C CYS A 110 0.88 -11.11 7.32
N PHE A 111 1.83 -11.26 8.25
CA PHE A 111 1.96 -10.39 9.42
C PHE A 111 2.28 -8.95 9.03
N CYS A 112 3.24 -8.75 8.12
CA CYS A 112 3.58 -7.43 7.57
C CYS A 112 2.37 -6.79 6.88
N THR A 113 1.65 -7.56 6.06
CA THR A 113 0.42 -7.12 5.38
C THR A 113 -0.65 -6.68 6.39
N ALA A 114 -0.89 -7.47 7.44
CA ALA A 114 -1.83 -7.14 8.50
C ALA A 114 -1.43 -5.87 9.27
N MET A 115 -0.14 -5.67 9.55
CA MET A 115 0.37 -4.45 10.20
C MET A 115 0.18 -3.21 9.33
N CYS A 116 0.41 -3.32 8.01
CA CYS A 116 0.12 -2.25 7.05
C CYS A 116 -1.38 -1.90 7.05
N GLY A 117 -2.25 -2.91 7.01
CA GLY A 117 -3.71 -2.73 7.05
C GLY A 117 -4.20 -2.06 8.33
N LEU A 118 -3.76 -2.54 9.50
CA LEU A 118 -4.10 -1.94 10.80
C LEU A 118 -3.58 -0.51 10.94
N SER A 119 -2.37 -0.22 10.43
CA SER A 119 -1.78 1.11 10.46
C SER A 119 -2.48 2.08 9.52
N GLY A 120 -2.93 1.60 8.35
CA GLY A 120 -3.71 2.39 7.39
C GLY A 120 -5.06 2.83 7.95
N VAL A 121 -5.76 1.95 8.66
CA VAL A 121 -7.05 2.26 9.28
C VAL A 121 -6.90 3.19 10.49
N LYS A 122 -5.91 2.97 11.36
CA LYS A 122 -5.76 3.75 12.62
C LYS A 122 -5.27 5.18 12.42
N ARG A 123 -4.39 5.42 11.45
CA ARG A 123 -3.70 6.72 11.28
C ARG A 123 -4.22 7.55 10.11
N GLU A 124 -5.27 7.07 9.42
CA GLU A 124 -5.82 7.69 8.20
C GLU A 124 -4.72 8.00 7.16
N ARG A 125 -3.63 7.22 7.16
CA ARG A 125 -2.49 7.43 6.26
C ARG A 125 -2.76 6.75 4.93
N ARG A 126 -3.05 7.53 3.90
CA ARG A 126 -3.36 7.08 2.54
C ARG A 126 -2.30 6.13 1.95
N ASN A 127 -1.01 6.43 2.13
CA ASN A 127 0.08 5.57 1.62
C ASN A 127 0.11 4.18 2.25
N ASN A 128 -0.19 4.07 3.55
CA ASN A 128 -0.21 2.76 4.21
C ASN A 128 -1.38 1.89 3.72
N LEU A 129 -2.51 2.53 3.42
CA LEU A 129 -3.67 1.84 2.84
C LEU A 129 -3.40 1.40 1.39
N ALA A 130 -2.72 2.22 0.59
CA ALA A 130 -2.30 1.84 -0.77
C ALA A 130 -1.31 0.67 -0.76
N ALA A 131 -0.31 0.70 0.13
CA ALA A 131 0.62 -0.41 0.31
C ALA A 131 -0.09 -1.70 0.76
N PHE A 132 -1.07 -1.60 1.66
CA PHE A 132 -1.92 -2.72 2.05
C PHE A 132 -2.69 -3.31 0.87
N ILE A 133 -3.32 -2.48 0.03
CA ILE A 133 -4.03 -2.93 -1.17
C ILE A 133 -3.09 -3.68 -2.11
N ALA A 134 -1.87 -3.15 -2.35
CA ALA A 134 -0.90 -3.80 -3.21
C ALA A 134 -0.44 -5.16 -2.66
N LEU A 135 -0.13 -5.26 -1.36
CA LEU A 135 0.26 -6.51 -0.72
C LEU A 135 -0.90 -7.53 -0.73
N LEU A 136 -2.12 -7.10 -0.41
CA LEU A 136 -3.29 -7.97 -0.44
C LEU A 136 -3.60 -8.44 -1.87
N ALA A 137 -3.44 -7.59 -2.89
CA ALA A 137 -3.61 -7.98 -4.28
C ALA A 137 -2.60 -9.06 -4.72
N LEU A 138 -1.35 -8.97 -4.27
CA LEU A 138 -0.34 -10.01 -4.51
C LEU A 138 -0.72 -11.33 -3.83
N LEU A 139 -1.25 -11.27 -2.60
CA LEU A 139 -1.74 -12.46 -1.89
C LEU A 139 -2.90 -13.12 -2.65
N VAL A 140 -3.88 -12.34 -3.09
CA VAL A 140 -5.03 -12.81 -3.89
C VAL A 140 -4.56 -13.45 -5.20
N LEU A 141 -3.57 -12.88 -5.89
CA LEU A 141 -3.03 -13.46 -7.13
C LEU A 141 -2.32 -14.79 -6.86
N ALA A 142 -1.53 -14.87 -5.78
CA ALA A 142 -0.87 -16.11 -5.39
C ALA A 142 -1.89 -17.20 -5.00
N GLU A 143 -2.93 -16.85 -4.25
CA GLU A 143 -4.01 -17.76 -3.88
C GLU A 143 -4.87 -18.14 -5.08
N ALA A 144 -5.18 -17.23 -5.99
CA ALA A 144 -5.87 -17.53 -7.25
C ALA A 144 -5.08 -18.54 -8.10
N GLY A 145 -3.75 -18.39 -8.16
CA GLY A 145 -2.88 -19.37 -8.80
C GLY A 145 -2.91 -20.73 -8.10
N ALA A 146 -2.81 -20.75 -6.77
CA ALA A 146 -2.84 -21.97 -5.97
C ALA A 146 -4.20 -22.70 -6.06
N THR A 147 -5.31 -21.96 -5.98
CA THR A 147 -6.68 -22.49 -6.12
C THR A 147 -6.92 -23.04 -7.52
N LEU A 148 -6.42 -22.35 -8.56
CA LEU A 148 -6.49 -22.86 -9.92
C LEU A 148 -5.74 -24.18 -10.05
N LEU A 149 -4.50 -24.27 -9.55
CA LEU A 149 -3.70 -25.51 -9.54
C LEU A 149 -4.38 -26.62 -8.74
N LEU A 150 -5.04 -26.30 -7.63
CA LEU A 150 -5.81 -27.26 -6.83
C LEU A 150 -7.05 -27.80 -7.56
N LEU A 151 -7.57 -27.04 -8.53
CA LEU A 151 -8.76 -27.39 -9.31
C LEU A 151 -8.45 -28.04 -10.66
N THR A 152 -7.33 -27.71 -11.32
CA THR A 152 -7.10 -28.08 -12.73
C THR A 152 -6.50 -29.48 -12.93
N ASP A 153 -5.60 -29.96 -12.08
CA ASP A 153 -5.20 -31.38 -11.97
C ASP A 153 -4.16 -31.51 -10.85
N ASN A 154 -4.06 -32.65 -10.17
CA ASN A 154 -3.04 -32.88 -9.12
C ASN A 154 -1.67 -33.26 -9.69
N SER A 155 -1.48 -33.29 -11.01
CA SER A 155 -0.23 -33.66 -11.70
C SER A 155 0.98 -32.77 -11.35
N TRP A 156 0.76 -31.63 -10.69
CA TRP A 156 1.84 -30.78 -10.18
C TRP A 156 2.52 -31.36 -8.94
N ARG A 157 1.84 -32.24 -8.18
CA ARG A 157 2.35 -32.81 -6.94
C ARG A 157 3.58 -33.69 -7.17
N ASP A 158 3.57 -34.45 -8.26
CA ASP A 158 4.68 -35.32 -8.66
C ASP A 158 5.94 -34.55 -9.11
N ARG A 159 5.81 -33.24 -9.34
CA ARG A 159 6.91 -32.38 -9.81
C ARG A 159 7.61 -31.65 -8.66
N ILE A 160 7.03 -31.64 -7.46
CA ILE A 160 7.59 -30.95 -6.30
C ILE A 160 8.57 -31.91 -5.60
N PRO A 161 9.82 -31.49 -5.36
CA PRO A 161 10.79 -32.31 -4.65
C PRO A 161 10.33 -32.58 -3.22
N ASP A 162 10.60 -33.79 -2.74
CA ASP A 162 10.29 -34.15 -1.37
C ASP A 162 11.07 -33.28 -0.37
N ASP A 163 10.35 -32.89 0.68
CA ASP A 163 10.91 -32.12 1.78
C ASP A 163 11.57 -33.04 2.81
N PRO A 164 12.85 -32.83 3.19
CA PRO A 164 13.54 -33.68 4.16
C PRO A 164 12.90 -33.66 5.55
N SER A 165 12.03 -32.69 5.84
CA SER A 165 11.33 -32.62 7.13
C SER A 165 10.08 -33.51 7.21
N GLY A 166 9.60 -34.06 6.08
CA GLY A 166 8.43 -34.95 6.02
C GLY A 166 7.07 -34.27 6.24
N TRP A 167 7.05 -33.01 6.70
CA TRP A 167 5.82 -32.25 6.96
C TRP A 167 5.02 -31.94 5.71
N TRP A 168 5.68 -31.76 4.56
CA TRP A 168 5.01 -31.58 3.26
C TRP A 168 4.14 -32.78 2.87
N ARG A 169 4.67 -33.99 3.02
CA ARG A 169 3.94 -35.23 2.70
C ARG A 169 2.73 -35.42 3.60
N TRP A 170 2.91 -35.20 4.90
CA TRP A 170 1.79 -35.24 5.84
C TRP A 170 0.68 -34.24 5.48
N ALA A 171 1.04 -33.02 5.06
CA ALA A 171 0.07 -32.02 4.63
C ALA A 171 -0.67 -32.44 3.35
N LEU A 172 0.01 -33.09 2.40
CA LEU A 172 -0.60 -33.65 1.19
C LEU A 172 -1.55 -34.82 1.52
N ASP A 173 -1.16 -35.71 2.43
CA ASP A 173 -1.99 -36.84 2.84
C ASP A 173 -3.29 -36.36 3.50
N GLU A 174 -3.22 -35.34 4.36
CA GLU A 174 -4.41 -34.75 4.99
C GLU A 174 -5.29 -34.01 3.95
N LEU A 175 -4.67 -33.38 2.95
CA LEU A 175 -5.36 -32.74 1.84
C LEU A 175 -6.14 -33.77 0.99
N ASP A 176 -5.54 -34.94 0.76
CA ASP A 176 -6.17 -36.05 0.03
C ASP A 176 -7.21 -36.81 0.83
N ALA A 177 -7.10 -36.80 2.16
CA ALA A 177 -8.14 -37.34 3.03
C ALA A 177 -9.45 -36.54 2.92
N LYS A 178 -9.39 -35.23 2.65
CA LYS A 178 -10.57 -34.32 2.65
C LYS A 178 -10.57 -33.34 1.47
N PRO A 179 -10.64 -33.81 0.21
CA PRO A 179 -10.46 -32.96 -0.96
C PRO A 179 -11.60 -31.93 -1.16
N ARG A 180 -12.83 -32.29 -0.77
CA ARG A 180 -13.99 -31.39 -0.85
C ARG A 180 -13.86 -30.21 0.12
N ALA A 181 -13.46 -30.49 1.35
CA ALA A 181 -13.30 -29.47 2.38
C ALA A 181 -12.19 -28.50 1.97
N ALA A 182 -11.05 -29.02 1.51
CA ALA A 182 -9.92 -28.18 1.12
C ALA A 182 -10.21 -27.25 -0.07
N ARG A 183 -10.90 -27.75 -1.10
CA ARG A 183 -11.32 -26.91 -2.23
C ARG A 183 -12.31 -25.83 -1.78
N LEU A 184 -13.27 -26.19 -0.94
CA LEU A 184 -14.25 -25.23 -0.41
C LEU A 184 -13.60 -24.17 0.47
N THR A 185 -12.66 -24.56 1.34
CA THR A 185 -11.91 -23.60 2.15
C THR A 185 -11.10 -22.66 1.30
N ALA A 186 -10.40 -23.16 0.28
CA ALA A 186 -9.57 -22.34 -0.60
C ALA A 186 -10.43 -21.35 -1.43
N VAL A 187 -11.58 -21.79 -1.96
CA VAL A 187 -12.51 -20.88 -2.66
C VAL A 187 -13.12 -19.86 -1.69
N SER A 188 -13.49 -20.28 -0.47
CA SER A 188 -14.08 -19.38 0.52
C SER A 188 -13.11 -18.31 0.98
N LEU A 189 -11.83 -18.67 1.14
CA LEU A 189 -10.77 -17.75 1.54
C LEU A 189 -10.52 -16.74 0.42
N LEU A 190 -10.34 -17.19 -0.83
CA LEU A 190 -10.21 -16.32 -2.00
C LEU A 190 -11.38 -15.32 -2.13
N VAL A 191 -12.62 -15.78 -1.95
CA VAL A 191 -13.81 -14.89 -1.98
C VAL A 191 -13.78 -13.88 -0.83
N ALA A 192 -13.41 -14.31 0.39
CA ALA A 192 -13.29 -13.41 1.53
C ALA A 192 -12.20 -12.34 1.30
N GLU A 193 -11.04 -12.72 0.73
CA GLU A 193 -9.98 -11.77 0.39
C GLU A 193 -10.41 -10.77 -0.69
N LEU A 194 -11.15 -11.20 -1.71
CA LEU A 194 -11.71 -10.32 -2.74
C LEU A 194 -12.68 -9.28 -2.15
N VAL A 195 -13.55 -9.70 -1.23
CA VAL A 195 -14.47 -8.78 -0.54
C VAL A 195 -13.70 -7.74 0.27
N VAL A 196 -12.64 -8.16 0.97
CA VAL A 196 -11.80 -7.24 1.76
C VAL A 196 -11.01 -6.31 0.85
N LEU A 197 -10.48 -6.80 -0.27
CA LEU A 197 -9.78 -6.00 -1.26
C LEU A 197 -10.71 -4.93 -1.85
N ALA A 198 -11.95 -5.30 -2.21
CA ALA A 198 -12.95 -4.36 -2.68
C ALA A 198 -13.28 -3.30 -1.60
N ALA A 199 -13.44 -3.71 -0.34
CA ALA A 199 -13.67 -2.80 0.78
C ALA A 199 -12.47 -1.85 1.01
N ALA A 200 -11.24 -2.35 0.85
CA ALA A 200 -10.02 -1.56 0.97
C ALA A 200 -9.94 -0.50 -0.15
N CYS A 201 -10.20 -0.90 -1.40
CA CYS A 201 -10.24 0.00 -2.55
C CYS A 201 -11.31 1.08 -2.38
N TRP A 202 -12.51 0.71 -1.89
CA TRP A 202 -13.58 1.68 -1.65
C TRP A 202 -13.18 2.68 -0.55
N LEU A 203 -12.66 2.20 0.59
CA LEU A 203 -12.20 3.08 1.66
C LEU A 203 -11.07 4.01 1.18
N HIS A 204 -10.16 3.49 0.36
CA HIS A 204 -9.10 4.29 -0.24
C HIS A 204 -9.68 5.38 -1.15
N GLY A 205 -10.67 5.07 -1.98
CA GLY A 205 -11.38 6.07 -2.80
C GLY A 205 -12.04 7.17 -1.97
N ILE A 206 -12.70 6.81 -0.85
CA ILE A 206 -13.28 7.79 0.08
C ILE A 206 -12.21 8.72 0.66
N TYR A 207 -11.05 8.18 1.02
CA TYR A 207 -9.95 8.99 1.56
C TYR A 207 -9.29 9.85 0.50
N THR A 208 -9.16 9.37 -0.73
CA THR A 208 -8.64 10.17 -1.85
C THR A 208 -9.56 11.34 -2.15
N ALA A 209 -10.88 11.11 -2.24
CA ALA A 209 -11.86 12.16 -2.47
C ALA A 209 -11.88 13.21 -1.33
N ALA A 210 -11.86 12.77 -0.07
CA ALA A 210 -11.80 13.68 1.07
C ALA A 210 -10.50 14.49 1.12
N TYR A 211 -9.40 13.90 0.66
CA TYR A 211 -8.11 14.58 0.58
C TYR A 211 -8.06 15.62 -0.56
N GLU A 212 -8.62 15.29 -1.72
CA GLU A 212 -8.71 16.21 -2.86
C GLU A 212 -9.59 17.42 -2.52
N ALA A 213 -10.75 17.20 -1.89
CA ALA A 213 -11.60 18.31 -1.43
C ALA A 213 -10.88 19.21 -0.40
N TRP A 214 -10.09 18.61 0.51
CA TRP A 214 -9.29 19.38 1.46
C TRP A 214 -8.16 20.18 0.79
N LEU A 215 -7.57 19.63 -0.27
CA LEU A 215 -6.52 20.31 -1.03
C LEU A 215 -7.10 21.51 -1.79
N ASP A 216 -8.26 21.34 -2.41
CA ASP A 216 -8.99 22.39 -3.13
C ASP A 216 -9.38 23.55 -2.19
N ASP A 217 -9.97 23.24 -1.03
CA ASP A 217 -10.27 24.24 0.00
C ASP A 217 -9.02 25.01 0.45
N ARG A 218 -7.88 24.32 0.55
CA ARG A 218 -6.60 24.91 0.97
C ARG A 218 -6.02 25.79 -0.12
N GLU A 219 -6.10 25.38 -1.38
CA GLU A 219 -5.69 26.17 -2.54
C GLU A 219 -6.53 27.45 -2.60
N GLU A 220 -7.85 27.35 -2.48
CA GLU A 220 -8.75 28.51 -2.46
C GLU A 220 -8.45 29.47 -1.29
N GLN A 221 -8.19 28.94 -0.09
CA GLN A 221 -7.77 29.76 1.06
C GLN A 221 -6.45 30.47 0.78
N SER A 222 -5.49 29.80 0.15
CA SER A 222 -4.20 30.37 -0.20
C SER A 222 -4.33 31.48 -1.26
N GLU A 223 -5.24 31.32 -2.22
CA GLU A 223 -5.55 32.34 -3.23
C GLU A 223 -6.24 33.54 -2.60
N ARG A 224 -7.25 33.34 -1.76
CA ARG A 224 -7.89 34.43 -1.01
C ARG A 224 -6.90 35.19 -0.13
N ALA A 225 -5.98 34.49 0.54
CA ALA A 225 -4.93 35.11 1.33
C ALA A 225 -3.98 35.95 0.46
N ARG A 226 -3.57 35.43 -0.71
CA ARG A 226 -2.76 36.17 -1.69
C ARG A 226 -3.48 37.39 -2.23
N GLU A 227 -4.77 37.30 -2.51
CA GLU A 227 -5.58 38.44 -2.97
C GLU A 227 -5.71 39.53 -1.91
N VAL A 228 -6.01 39.16 -0.66
CA VAL A 228 -6.11 40.11 0.45
C VAL A 228 -4.77 40.80 0.66
N LEU A 229 -3.67 40.05 0.63
CA LEU A 229 -2.33 40.59 0.79
C LEU A 229 -1.96 41.49 -0.40
N ALA A 230 -2.30 41.11 -1.62
CA ALA A 230 -2.12 41.94 -2.81
C ALA A 230 -2.92 43.26 -2.73
N ARG A 231 -4.20 43.19 -2.32
CA ARG A 231 -5.03 44.40 -2.11
C ARG A 231 -4.49 45.27 -0.99
N ALA A 232 -4.05 44.69 0.12
CA ALA A 232 -3.44 45.41 1.22
C ALA A 232 -2.13 46.10 0.80
N VAL A 233 -1.30 45.42 0.01
CA VAL A 233 -0.08 46.00 -0.57
C VAL A 233 -0.43 47.15 -1.52
N VAL A 234 -1.41 46.97 -2.41
CA VAL A 234 -1.85 48.03 -3.33
C VAL A 234 -2.46 49.23 -2.57
N GLN A 235 -3.25 49.01 -1.53
CA GLN A 235 -3.79 50.10 -0.71
C GLN A 235 -2.69 50.83 0.07
N THR A 236 -1.74 50.09 0.65
CA THR A 236 -0.68 50.64 1.49
C THR A 236 0.41 51.34 0.67
N TYR A 237 0.70 50.85 -0.55
CA TYR A 237 1.84 51.29 -1.35
C TYR A 237 1.47 51.86 -2.73
N GLY A 238 0.29 51.55 -3.26
CA GLY A 238 -0.18 52.01 -4.58
C GLY A 238 -0.79 53.41 -4.58
N SER A 239 -1.24 53.91 -3.42
CA SER A 239 -1.69 55.29 -3.25
C SER A 239 -0.50 56.24 -3.10
N GLY A 240 0.28 56.47 -4.16
CA GLY A 240 1.26 57.57 -4.24
C GLY A 240 2.22 57.68 -3.05
N ALA A 241 2.50 56.57 -2.34
CA ALA A 241 3.19 56.62 -1.07
C ALA A 241 4.61 57.19 -1.28
N PRO A 242 5.05 58.20 -0.51
CA PRO A 242 6.36 58.86 -0.67
C PRO A 242 7.55 57.89 -0.62
N TRP A 243 7.36 56.74 0.01
CA TRP A 243 8.33 55.65 0.05
C TRP A 243 8.45 54.92 -1.30
N SER A 244 7.34 54.70 -2.02
CA SER A 244 7.33 53.97 -3.30
C SER A 244 7.99 54.78 -4.41
N SER A 245 7.86 56.12 -4.36
CA SER A 245 8.57 57.03 -5.26
C SER A 245 10.05 57.10 -4.88
N ARG A 246 10.40 57.13 -3.59
CA ARG A 246 11.80 57.08 -3.13
C ARG A 246 12.51 55.78 -3.48
N LEU A 247 11.84 54.63 -3.37
CA LEU A 247 12.41 53.34 -3.81
C LEU A 247 12.61 53.31 -5.32
N ARG A 248 11.61 53.74 -6.10
CA ARG A 248 11.73 53.83 -7.55
C ARG A 248 12.90 54.72 -7.96
N ASN A 249 13.04 55.87 -7.31
CA ASN A 249 14.12 56.82 -7.60
C ASN A 249 15.49 56.29 -7.11
N LYS A 250 15.54 55.61 -5.95
CA LYS A 250 16.78 55.02 -5.41
C LYS A 250 17.30 53.86 -6.24
N TYR A 251 16.42 53.07 -6.85
CA TYR A 251 16.76 51.89 -7.64
C TYR A 251 16.59 52.09 -9.16
N GLY A 252 16.30 53.31 -9.62
CA GLY A 252 16.10 53.62 -11.05
C GLY A 252 14.95 52.86 -11.72
N LEU A 253 13.98 52.39 -10.93
CA LEU A 253 12.80 51.67 -11.39
C LEU A 253 11.75 52.69 -11.87
N GLU A 254 12.07 53.45 -12.92
CA GLU A 254 11.08 54.24 -13.64
C GLU A 254 10.00 53.29 -14.21
N ALA A 255 8.73 53.70 -14.20
CA ALA A 255 7.64 52.84 -14.70
C ALA A 255 7.88 52.36 -16.14
N SER A 256 8.62 53.16 -16.93
CA SER A 256 9.02 52.86 -18.31
C SER A 256 9.99 51.69 -18.45
N THR A 257 10.91 51.46 -17.50
CA THR A 257 11.84 50.32 -17.57
C THR A 257 11.16 49.01 -17.20
N ILE A 258 10.17 49.03 -16.31
CA ILE A 258 9.39 47.84 -15.95
C ILE A 258 8.45 47.46 -17.09
N GLU A 259 7.78 48.42 -17.73
CA GLU A 259 6.94 48.18 -18.90
C GLU A 259 7.77 47.71 -20.11
N ALA A 260 8.93 48.32 -20.37
CA ALA A 260 9.81 47.89 -21.45
C ALA A 260 10.34 46.46 -21.22
N THR A 261 10.68 46.09 -19.99
CA THR A 261 11.16 44.73 -19.67
C THR A 261 10.04 43.69 -19.70
N THR A 262 8.82 44.03 -19.29
CA THR A 262 7.67 43.11 -19.43
C THR A 262 7.22 42.94 -20.88
N VAL A 263 7.26 43.99 -21.70
CA VAL A 263 7.01 43.88 -23.15
C VAL A 263 8.09 43.05 -23.83
N ALA A 264 9.37 43.27 -23.50
CA ALA A 264 10.48 42.48 -24.01
C ALA A 264 10.38 41.00 -23.58
N ALA A 265 9.97 40.73 -22.34
CA ALA A 265 9.76 39.37 -21.84
C ALA A 265 8.58 38.66 -22.54
N ARG A 266 7.48 39.37 -22.84
CA ARG A 266 6.36 38.84 -23.62
C ARG A 266 6.76 38.55 -25.07
N GLN A 267 7.56 39.43 -25.68
CA GLN A 267 8.10 39.19 -27.03
C GLN A 267 9.08 38.01 -27.05
N ALA A 268 9.93 37.87 -26.04
CA ALA A 268 10.83 36.72 -25.90
C ALA A 268 10.05 35.41 -25.68
N ALA A 269 8.97 35.42 -24.89
CA ALA A 269 8.11 34.26 -24.69
C ALA A 269 7.34 33.88 -25.96
N ALA A 270 6.88 34.87 -26.74
CA ALA A 270 6.23 34.63 -28.04
C ALA A 270 7.19 34.06 -29.09
N LEU A 271 8.47 34.46 -29.06
CA LEU A 271 9.53 33.90 -29.92
C LEU A 271 10.00 32.52 -29.47
N ARG A 272 9.84 32.19 -28.18
CA ARG A 272 10.13 30.87 -27.60
C ARG A 272 8.98 29.88 -27.77
N GLY A 273 8.11 30.11 -28.76
CA GLY A 273 6.98 29.25 -29.09
C GLY A 273 7.39 27.81 -29.36
N ASP A 274 7.36 26.99 -28.30
CA ASP A 274 6.81 25.65 -28.42
C ASP A 274 5.30 25.82 -28.59
N GLY A 275 4.88 25.80 -29.85
CA GLY A 275 3.46 25.82 -30.21
C GLY A 275 2.74 24.60 -29.60
N PRO A 276 1.42 24.69 -29.41
CA PRO A 276 0.63 23.55 -28.98
C PRO A 276 0.72 22.44 -30.03
N SER A 277 1.47 21.38 -29.71
CA SER A 277 1.41 20.11 -30.41
C SER A 277 0.06 19.46 -30.09
N PHE A 278 -0.96 19.76 -30.91
CA PHE A 278 -2.12 18.88 -31.04
C PHE A 278 -1.69 17.62 -31.79
N VAL A 279 -1.47 16.53 -31.06
CA VAL A 279 -1.69 15.14 -31.49
C VAL A 279 -2.22 14.35 -30.30
#